data_AF-A0A1M7NMU3-F1
#
_entry.id   AF-A0A1M7NMU3-F1
#
_cell.length_a   1.000
_cell.length_b   1.000
_cell.length_c   1.000
_cell.angle_alpha   90.00
_cell.angle_beta   90.00
_cell.angle_gamma   90.00
#
_symmetry.space_group_name_H-M   'P 1'
#
loop_
_entity.id
_entity.type
_entity.pdbx_description
1 polymer ?
#
loop_
_entity_poly.entity_id
_entity_poly.type
_entity_poly.pdbx_seq_one_letter_code
_entity_poly.pdbx_strand_id
1 'polypeptide(L)'
;MIFKADPKQNGWVRIGAALLAATLLASCGGGTQVESFSPRRLIAFGDDASVMTTVTSAKYSVNAVLYDETTNPHTPKTDLDCNNNPIWIQNVAGTFRLIFAECNVNNAPVTAHTLATAGATVSDVASQITQFTSGDSLSATDLVTVMAGANDIIALYQQYPGQSTTDLQAAAAAAGTALGAQIIRLADLGAKIIVSTAPDQGLTPYAGAQDLNDPGRGAFLSSLSFQFNAALRLKLEDVKEGGKSVGLVVFDERLQDMVRNYPGYGLVNITDGSCLASAPLPTCTVSTLKKVPESGAADATAYGWLWADPLHFGPAAQAQLGAMAASRAVNNPF
;
A
#
# COMPACT_ATOMS: atom_id res chain seq x y z
N MET A 1 -69.63 -17.45 -50.41
CA MET A 1 -70.48 -18.62 -50.69
C MET A 1 -70.15 -19.14 -52.08
N ILE A 2 -70.06 -20.47 -52.22
CA ILE A 2 -69.87 -21.29 -53.45
C ILE A 2 -68.38 -21.42 -53.89
N PHE A 3 -67.59 -22.34 -53.31
CA PHE A 3 -67.33 -23.78 -53.65
C PHE A 3 -66.59 -23.97 -54.98
N LYS A 4 -65.32 -24.41 -55.04
CA LYS A 4 -64.74 -25.80 -54.98
C LYS A 4 -63.27 -25.65 -55.46
N ALA A 5 -62.29 -26.53 -55.29
CA ALA A 5 -62.02 -27.75 -54.54
C ALA A 5 -60.49 -27.99 -54.68
N ASP A 6 -59.85 -28.49 -53.63
CA ASP A 6 -58.56 -29.22 -53.72
C ASP A 6 -58.86 -30.63 -54.30
N PRO A 7 -57.96 -31.31 -55.04
CA PRO A 7 -56.98 -32.14 -54.33
C PRO A 7 -55.66 -32.49 -55.08
N LYS A 8 -54.69 -32.94 -54.25
CA LYS A 8 -53.66 -33.97 -54.47
C LYS A 8 -52.21 -33.52 -54.64
N GLN A 9 -51.56 -33.50 -53.47
CA GLN A 9 -50.16 -33.79 -53.23
C GLN A 9 -49.64 -35.03 -53.99
N ASN A 10 -48.42 -34.92 -54.53
CA ASN A 10 -47.44 -36.01 -54.60
C ASN A 10 -46.07 -35.44 -55.00
N GLY A 11 -45.01 -35.93 -54.35
CA GLY A 11 -43.66 -35.88 -54.93
C GLY A 11 -42.65 -35.08 -54.13
N TRP A 12 -41.95 -35.78 -53.23
CA TRP A 12 -40.75 -35.34 -52.53
C TRP A 12 -39.61 -34.93 -53.49
N VAL A 13 -38.95 -33.80 -53.22
CA VAL A 13 -37.56 -33.55 -53.65
C VAL A 13 -36.77 -32.95 -52.49
N ARG A 14 -35.56 -33.47 -52.34
CA ARG A 14 -34.67 -33.48 -51.19
C ARG A 14 -34.07 -32.10 -50.86
N ILE A 15 -34.00 -31.79 -49.57
CA ILE A 15 -33.25 -30.65 -49.01
C ILE A 15 -31.75 -30.95 -49.17
N GLY A 16 -31.06 -30.09 -49.92
CA GLY A 16 -29.60 -30.09 -50.05
C GLY A 16 -28.95 -29.41 -48.84
N ALA A 17 -27.96 -30.09 -48.26
CA ALA A 17 -27.16 -29.61 -47.14
C ALA A 17 -26.20 -28.50 -47.59
N ALA A 18 -26.27 -27.34 -46.93
CA ALA A 18 -25.27 -26.27 -47.06
C ALA A 18 -24.13 -26.53 -46.06
N LEU A 19 -22.95 -26.87 -46.59
CA LEU A 19 -21.68 -26.89 -45.88
C LEU A 19 -21.20 -25.43 -45.68
N LEU A 20 -21.33 -24.89 -44.46
CA LEU A 20 -20.57 -23.71 -44.03
C LEU A 20 -19.32 -24.18 -43.28
N ALA A 21 -18.16 -23.85 -43.85
CA ALA A 21 -16.86 -24.04 -43.24
C ALA A 21 -16.68 -23.08 -42.05
N ALA A 22 -16.57 -23.63 -40.83
CA ALA A 22 -16.14 -22.89 -39.66
C ALA A 22 -14.60 -22.82 -39.65
N THR A 23 -14.05 -21.68 -40.06
CA THR A 23 -12.65 -21.34 -39.80
C THR A 23 -12.48 -21.03 -38.31
N LEU A 24 -11.89 -21.98 -37.58
CA LEU A 24 -11.45 -21.79 -36.20
C LEU A 24 -10.35 -20.72 -36.16
N LEU A 25 -10.66 -19.56 -35.59
CA LEU A 25 -9.68 -18.61 -35.08
C LEU A 25 -9.03 -19.21 -33.83
N ALA A 26 -8.07 -20.11 -34.01
CA ALA A 26 -7.15 -20.52 -32.97
C ALA A 26 -5.99 -19.52 -32.90
N SER A 27 -6.25 -18.30 -32.41
CA SER A 27 -5.17 -17.43 -31.92
C SER A 27 -4.87 -17.80 -30.47
N CYS A 28 -4.34 -19.00 -30.25
CA CYS A 28 -3.65 -19.30 -29.00
C CYS A 28 -2.33 -18.55 -29.07
N GLY A 29 -2.34 -17.30 -28.61
CA GLY A 29 -1.14 -16.50 -28.40
C GLY A 29 -0.32 -17.15 -27.30
N GLY A 30 0.43 -18.19 -27.67
CA GLY A 30 1.49 -18.77 -26.85
C GLY A 30 2.61 -17.75 -26.74
N GLY A 31 2.44 -16.78 -25.84
CA GLY A 31 3.53 -15.96 -25.35
C GLY A 31 4.50 -16.86 -24.60
N THR A 32 5.77 -16.79 -24.99
CA THR A 32 6.91 -17.37 -24.27
C THR A 32 6.77 -17.17 -22.77
N GLN A 33 7.11 -18.19 -21.98
CA GLN A 33 7.12 -18.17 -20.52
C GLN A 33 7.86 -16.90 -20.06
N VAL A 34 7.12 -15.92 -19.54
CA VAL A 34 7.72 -14.74 -18.89
C VAL A 34 8.49 -15.31 -17.70
N GLU A 35 9.81 -15.19 -17.75
CA GLU A 35 10.65 -15.58 -16.62
C GLU A 35 10.21 -14.72 -15.43
N SER A 36 9.78 -15.37 -14.35
CA SER A 36 9.25 -14.65 -13.20
C SER A 36 10.38 -13.86 -12.55
N PHE A 37 10.17 -12.56 -12.39
CA PHE A 37 11.11 -11.69 -11.70
C PHE A 37 11.44 -12.24 -10.31
N SER A 38 12.73 -12.40 -10.02
CA SER A 38 13.23 -12.86 -8.73
C SER A 38 14.30 -11.88 -8.25
N PRO A 39 13.96 -10.95 -7.34
CA PRO A 39 14.90 -9.96 -6.84
C PRO A 39 15.97 -10.61 -5.96
N ARG A 40 17.20 -10.10 -6.04
CA ARG A 40 18.30 -10.51 -5.15
C ARG A 40 18.25 -9.82 -3.80
N ARG A 41 17.74 -8.59 -3.76
CA ARG A 41 17.55 -7.82 -2.54
C ARG A 41 16.41 -6.82 -2.66
N LEU A 42 15.95 -6.34 -1.51
CA LEU A 42 14.96 -5.28 -1.40
C LEU A 42 15.51 -4.06 -0.67
N ILE A 43 15.25 -2.87 -1.22
CA ILE A 43 15.58 -1.59 -0.58
C ILE A 43 14.30 -0.79 -0.42
N ALA A 44 13.92 -0.47 0.81
CA ALA A 44 12.76 0.37 1.09
C ALA A 44 13.17 1.83 1.35
N PHE A 45 12.52 2.76 0.67
CA PHE A 45 12.62 4.20 0.93
C PHE A 45 11.24 4.73 1.31
N GLY A 46 11.20 5.77 2.13
CA GLY A 46 9.92 6.35 2.52
C GLY A 46 9.88 6.91 3.92
N ASP A 47 8.66 6.90 4.44
CA ASP A 47 8.28 7.44 5.74
C ASP A 47 7.92 6.36 6.76
N ASP A 48 7.28 6.79 7.85
CA ASP A 48 6.86 6.06 9.03
C ASP A 48 6.25 4.69 8.71
N ALA A 49 5.40 4.60 7.69
CA ALA A 49 4.71 3.36 7.34
C ALA A 49 5.65 2.26 6.80
N SER A 50 6.90 2.60 6.49
CA SER A 50 7.96 1.71 6.02
C SER A 50 9.13 1.60 7.00
N VAL A 51 9.04 2.18 8.21
CA VAL A 51 10.11 2.17 9.20
C VAL A 51 10.10 0.89 10.03
N MET A 52 11.28 0.27 10.15
CA MET A 52 11.63 -0.65 11.22
C MET A 52 12.87 -0.10 11.92
N THR A 53 12.78 0.12 13.23
CA THR A 53 13.94 0.59 13.99
C THR A 53 15.01 -0.49 14.06
N THR A 54 16.28 -0.10 13.91
CA THR A 54 17.41 -1.04 13.82
C THR A 54 17.74 -1.73 15.14
N VAL A 55 17.37 -1.13 16.28
CA VAL A 55 17.72 -1.64 17.61
C VAL A 55 16.64 -2.59 18.16
N THR A 56 15.37 -2.21 18.06
CA THR A 56 14.26 -2.95 18.68
C THR A 56 13.34 -3.62 17.67
N SER A 57 13.58 -3.43 16.37
CA SER A 57 12.67 -3.87 15.29
C SER A 57 11.27 -3.26 15.38
N ALA A 58 11.10 -2.20 16.18
CA ALA A 58 9.83 -1.54 16.38
C ALA A 58 9.37 -0.83 15.10
N LYS A 59 8.07 -0.89 14.85
CA LYS A 59 7.36 -0.36 13.69
C LYS A 59 6.47 0.80 14.13
N TYR A 60 6.20 1.75 13.24
CA TYR A 60 5.17 2.79 13.45
C TYR A 60 3.78 2.22 13.17
N SER A 61 3.41 1.22 13.98
CA SER A 61 2.13 0.52 14.00
C SER A 61 2.00 -0.20 15.35
N VAL A 62 1.03 -1.12 15.50
CA VAL A 62 0.92 -1.96 16.71
C VAL A 62 1.92 -3.12 16.62
N ASN A 63 2.96 -3.11 17.48
CA ASN A 63 3.96 -4.16 17.50
C ASN A 63 3.46 -5.41 18.24
N ALA A 64 3.83 -6.59 17.74
CA ALA A 64 3.67 -7.84 18.49
C ALA A 64 4.81 -8.00 19.51
N VAL A 65 4.57 -8.81 20.53
CA VAL A 65 5.54 -9.12 21.58
C VAL A 65 5.81 -10.62 21.61
N LEU A 66 7.01 -10.99 22.01
CA LEU A 66 7.30 -12.38 22.36
C LEU A 66 6.56 -12.73 23.65
N TYR A 67 6.24 -14.01 23.82
CA TYR A 67 5.60 -14.52 25.03
C TYR A 67 6.56 -15.42 25.83
N ASP A 68 6.40 -15.42 27.15
CA ASP A 68 7.02 -16.41 28.02
C ASP A 68 6.19 -17.68 28.05
N GLU A 69 6.70 -18.72 27.39
CA GLU A 69 6.07 -20.04 27.32
C GLU A 69 6.21 -20.84 28.63
N THR A 70 6.95 -20.34 29.62
CA THR A 70 7.11 -20.99 30.92
C THR A 70 5.98 -20.65 31.91
N THR A 71 5.17 -19.63 31.62
CA THR A 71 4.03 -19.22 32.46
C THR A 71 2.71 -19.76 31.88
N ASN A 72 1.70 -20.02 32.72
CA ASN A 72 0.35 -20.37 32.25
C ASN A 72 -0.71 -19.50 32.97
N PRO A 73 -1.41 -18.58 32.27
CA PRO A 73 -1.28 -18.27 30.85
C PRO A 73 0.09 -17.69 30.48
N HIS A 74 0.50 -17.84 29.21
CA HIS A 74 1.72 -17.22 28.68
C HIS A 74 1.66 -15.71 28.91
N THR A 75 2.76 -15.12 29.38
CA THR A 75 2.84 -13.68 29.68
C THR A 75 3.64 -12.93 28.62
N PRO A 76 3.24 -11.70 28.24
CA PRO A 76 3.98 -10.92 27.25
C PRO A 76 5.35 -10.47 27.79
N LYS A 77 6.38 -10.56 26.97
CA LYS A 77 7.73 -10.05 27.23
C LYS A 77 7.87 -8.61 26.76
N THR A 78 8.97 -7.97 27.14
CA THR A 78 9.37 -6.65 26.63
C THR A 78 9.90 -6.71 25.20
N ASP A 79 10.43 -7.86 24.78
CA ASP A 79 11.00 -8.05 23.45
C ASP A 79 9.90 -8.12 22.39
N LEU A 80 10.13 -7.44 21.27
CA LEU A 80 9.17 -7.42 20.16
C LEU A 80 9.30 -8.68 19.31
N ASP A 81 8.16 -9.19 18.85
CA ASP A 81 8.10 -10.21 17.81
C ASP A 81 7.95 -9.51 16.45
N CYS A 82 9.08 -9.33 15.77
CA CYS A 82 9.11 -8.61 14.51
C CYS A 82 8.38 -9.34 13.36
N ASN A 83 8.24 -10.66 13.45
CA ASN A 83 7.60 -11.49 12.40
C ASN A 83 6.06 -11.42 12.47
N ASN A 84 5.51 -10.99 13.59
CA ASN A 84 4.09 -10.77 13.77
C ASN A 84 3.73 -9.27 13.60
N ASN A 85 2.48 -9.02 13.19
CA ASN A 85 2.00 -7.70 12.76
C ASN A 85 2.95 -7.05 11.74
N PRO A 86 3.20 -7.67 10.56
CA PRO A 86 4.15 -7.14 9.59
C PRO A 86 3.66 -5.83 8.98
N ILE A 87 4.58 -4.90 8.71
CA ILE A 87 4.31 -3.75 7.84
C ILE A 87 4.41 -4.14 6.36
N TRP A 88 3.89 -3.31 5.47
CA TRP A 88 3.73 -3.67 4.06
C TRP A 88 5.03 -4.12 3.37
N ILE A 89 6.16 -3.48 3.64
CA ILE A 89 7.46 -3.86 3.06
C ILE A 89 7.92 -5.26 3.50
N GLN A 90 7.57 -5.70 4.71
CA GLN A 90 7.86 -7.06 5.19
C GLN A 90 7.06 -8.10 4.40
N ASN A 91 5.81 -7.78 4.02
CA ASN A 91 4.99 -8.67 3.18
C ASN A 91 5.58 -8.82 1.77
N VAL A 92 6.08 -7.72 1.19
CA VAL A 92 6.77 -7.76 -0.11
C VAL A 92 8.04 -8.60 -0.02
N ALA A 93 8.90 -8.34 0.97
CA ALA A 93 10.13 -9.13 1.17
C ALA A 93 9.85 -10.62 1.40
N GLY A 94 8.84 -10.94 2.23
CA GLY A 94 8.46 -12.32 2.53
C GLY A 94 8.03 -13.11 1.29
N THR A 95 7.40 -12.46 0.31
CA THR A 95 7.01 -13.06 -0.98
C THR A 95 8.21 -13.63 -1.74
N PHE A 96 9.35 -12.96 -1.64
CA PHE A 96 10.60 -13.35 -2.30
C PHE A 96 11.62 -13.99 -1.34
N ARG A 97 11.22 -14.29 -0.09
CA ARG A 97 12.08 -14.83 0.97
C ARG A 97 13.30 -13.94 1.27
N LEU A 98 13.13 -12.62 1.12
CA LEU A 98 14.14 -11.64 1.47
C LEU A 98 14.07 -11.32 2.96
N ILE A 99 15.23 -11.12 3.58
CA ILE A 99 15.37 -10.98 5.04
C ILE A 99 15.87 -9.58 5.37
N PHE A 100 15.04 -8.83 6.07
CA PHE A 100 15.39 -7.50 6.57
C PHE A 100 16.43 -7.57 7.68
N ALA A 101 17.46 -6.72 7.61
CA ALA A 101 18.45 -6.58 8.67
C ALA A 101 17.79 -6.28 10.03
N GLU A 102 16.76 -5.44 9.99
CA GLU A 102 16.01 -4.92 11.12
C GLU A 102 15.08 -5.99 11.74
N CYS A 103 14.92 -7.15 11.10
CA CYS A 103 13.97 -8.19 11.49
C CYS A 103 14.57 -9.61 11.36
N ASN A 104 15.82 -9.78 11.79
CA ASN A 104 16.61 -10.99 11.52
C ASN A 104 16.88 -11.85 12.76
N VAL A 105 15.82 -12.41 13.35
CA VAL A 105 15.91 -13.19 14.61
C VAL A 105 16.79 -14.45 14.51
N ASN A 106 17.03 -14.95 13.29
CA ASN A 106 17.80 -16.18 13.04
C ASN A 106 19.22 -15.91 12.54
N ASN A 107 19.68 -14.65 12.50
CA ASN A 107 20.97 -14.25 11.92
C ASN A 107 21.20 -14.82 10.50
N ALA A 108 20.15 -14.88 9.69
CA ALA A 108 20.24 -15.30 8.29
C ALA A 108 20.98 -14.24 7.45
N PRO A 109 21.47 -14.58 6.24
CA PRO A 109 22.03 -13.59 5.32
C PRO A 109 21.02 -12.47 5.04
N VAL A 110 21.43 -11.23 5.27
CA VAL A 110 20.59 -10.06 5.05
C VAL A 110 20.45 -9.80 3.55
N THR A 111 19.21 -9.67 3.09
CA THR A 111 18.86 -9.39 1.69
C THR A 111 17.79 -8.32 1.56
N ALA A 112 17.42 -7.65 2.64
CA ALA A 112 16.56 -6.48 2.59
C ALA A 112 16.99 -5.42 3.63
N HIS A 113 16.75 -4.16 3.30
CA HIS A 113 17.01 -3.02 4.16
C HIS A 113 15.88 -2.01 4.05
N THR A 114 15.52 -1.38 5.17
CA THR A 114 14.71 -0.17 5.11
C THR A 114 15.58 1.05 5.42
N LEU A 115 15.55 2.00 4.49
CA LEU A 115 16.16 3.33 4.61
C LEU A 115 15.10 4.40 4.89
N ALA A 116 13.84 3.99 5.08
CA ALA A 116 12.77 4.86 5.48
C ALA A 116 13.04 5.44 6.88
N THR A 117 12.63 6.68 7.10
CA THR A 117 12.80 7.38 8.37
C THR A 117 11.47 7.99 8.81
N ALA A 118 11.21 7.98 10.11
CA ALA A 118 10.00 8.57 10.66
C ALA A 118 9.93 10.07 10.36
N GLY A 119 8.76 10.57 9.99
CA GLY A 119 8.54 11.96 9.58
C GLY A 119 9.11 12.33 8.20
N ALA A 120 9.62 11.37 7.42
CA ALA A 120 10.20 11.68 6.11
C ALA A 120 9.16 12.31 5.17
N THR A 121 9.57 13.42 4.56
CA THR A 121 8.90 14.05 3.42
C THR A 121 9.46 13.50 2.11
N VAL A 122 8.87 13.92 0.97
CA VAL A 122 9.44 13.63 -0.36
C VAL A 122 10.89 14.12 -0.50
N SER A 123 11.23 15.25 0.12
CA SER A 123 12.61 15.77 0.12
C SER A 123 13.57 14.83 0.87
N ASP A 124 13.12 14.23 1.96
CA ASP A 124 13.90 13.27 2.72
C ASP A 124 14.08 11.97 1.94
N VAL A 125 13.06 11.49 1.22
CA VAL A 125 13.19 10.35 0.31
C VAL A 125 14.25 10.59 -0.77
N ALA A 126 14.28 11.80 -1.36
CA ALA A 126 15.34 12.16 -2.31
C ALA A 126 16.74 12.11 -1.66
N SER A 127 16.83 12.49 -0.38
CA SER A 127 18.06 12.42 0.41
C SER A 127 18.45 10.97 0.72
N GLN A 128 17.51 10.12 1.14
CA GLN A 128 17.72 8.69 1.38
C GLN A 128 18.27 7.98 0.12
N ILE A 129 17.67 8.25 -1.05
CA ILE A 129 18.12 7.69 -2.35
C ILE A 129 19.52 8.19 -2.69
N THR A 130 19.79 9.48 -2.49
CA THR A 130 21.11 10.07 -2.76
C THR A 130 22.19 9.49 -1.84
N GLN A 131 21.88 9.33 -0.55
CA GLN A 131 22.79 8.72 0.41
C GLN A 131 23.08 7.26 0.04
N PHE A 132 22.06 6.46 -0.28
CA PHE A 132 22.24 5.09 -0.74
C PHE A 132 23.14 5.01 -1.98
N THR A 133 22.81 5.79 -3.01
CA THR A 133 23.54 5.78 -4.29
C THR A 133 24.95 6.38 -4.23
N SER A 134 25.34 6.99 -3.10
CA SER A 134 26.71 7.42 -2.86
C SER A 134 27.64 6.28 -2.42
N GLY A 135 27.08 5.20 -1.86
CA GLY A 135 27.84 4.06 -1.33
C GLY A 135 27.50 2.72 -1.97
N ASP A 136 26.42 2.64 -2.74
CA ASP A 136 25.91 1.43 -3.40
C ASP A 136 25.28 1.78 -4.76
N SER A 137 24.97 0.78 -5.57
CA SER A 137 24.37 0.90 -6.90
C SER A 137 23.14 0.02 -7.05
N LEU A 138 22.14 0.50 -7.79
CA LEU A 138 20.97 -0.30 -8.17
C LEU A 138 21.21 -1.05 -9.49
N SER A 139 20.42 -2.11 -9.69
CA SER A 139 20.49 -3.01 -10.83
C SER A 139 19.12 -3.60 -11.15
N ALA A 140 19.02 -4.27 -12.30
CA ALA A 140 17.82 -4.98 -12.75
C ALA A 140 17.35 -6.10 -11.82
N THR A 141 18.15 -6.51 -10.83
CA THR A 141 17.78 -7.52 -9.83
C THR A 141 17.38 -6.95 -8.48
N ASP A 142 17.36 -5.62 -8.34
CA ASP A 142 16.97 -4.95 -7.10
C ASP A 142 15.49 -4.60 -7.14
N LEU A 143 14.76 -5.01 -6.08
CA LEU A 143 13.40 -4.57 -5.84
C LEU A 143 13.43 -3.36 -4.90
N VAL A 144 12.81 -2.26 -5.30
CA VAL A 144 12.71 -1.05 -4.48
C VAL A 144 11.26 -0.81 -4.11
N THR A 145 10.98 -0.53 -2.84
CA THR A 145 9.65 -0.12 -2.38
C THR A 145 9.68 1.34 -1.96
N VAL A 146 8.73 2.14 -2.44
CA VAL A 146 8.64 3.58 -2.09
C VAL A 146 7.23 3.96 -1.68
N MET A 147 7.10 4.61 -0.52
CA MET A 147 5.88 5.31 -0.12
C MET A 147 6.25 6.52 0.73
N ALA A 148 5.78 7.70 0.31
CA ALA A 148 5.93 8.96 1.04
C ALA A 148 4.86 9.94 0.58
N GLY A 149 4.73 11.06 1.31
CA GLY A 149 3.83 12.16 0.99
C GLY A 149 2.79 12.45 2.06
N ALA A 150 2.54 11.51 2.98
CA ALA A 150 1.64 11.74 4.11
C ALA A 150 2.13 12.92 4.96
N ASN A 151 3.42 12.94 5.30
CA ASN A 151 4.05 14.02 6.06
C ASN A 151 4.02 15.37 5.32
N ASP A 152 4.26 15.39 3.99
CA ASP A 152 4.13 16.59 3.17
C ASP A 152 2.70 17.17 3.22
N ILE A 153 1.69 16.31 3.06
CA ILE A 153 0.28 16.71 3.07
C ILE A 153 -0.12 17.30 4.43
N ILE A 154 0.30 16.68 5.53
CA ILE A 154 0.04 17.19 6.89
C ILE A 154 0.77 18.53 7.11
N ALA A 155 2.03 18.65 6.69
CA ALA A 155 2.79 19.89 6.82
C ALA A 155 2.20 21.04 5.98
N LEU A 156 1.65 20.75 4.80
CA LEU A 156 0.92 21.72 3.98
C LEU A 156 -0.39 22.14 4.64
N TYR A 157 -1.15 21.18 5.16
CA TYR A 157 -2.38 21.47 5.88
C TYR A 157 -2.15 22.40 7.09
N GLN A 158 -1.07 22.19 7.85
CA GLN A 158 -0.72 23.01 9.01
C GLN A 158 -0.41 24.48 8.66
N GLN A 159 -0.19 24.81 7.38
CA GLN A 159 0.01 26.19 6.93
C GLN A 159 -1.31 26.93 6.67
N TYR A 160 -2.46 26.22 6.70
CA TYR A 160 -3.78 26.83 6.61
C TYR A 160 -4.23 27.38 7.98
N PRO A 161 -4.94 28.53 8.05
CA PRO A 161 -5.35 29.42 6.96
C PRO A 161 -4.30 30.45 6.54
N GLY A 162 -3.07 30.37 7.06
CA GLY A 162 -1.99 31.31 6.73
C GLY A 162 -1.64 31.37 5.25
N GLN A 163 -1.88 30.28 4.51
CA GLN A 163 -1.83 30.21 3.05
C GLN A 163 -3.17 29.82 2.43
N SER A 164 -3.37 30.21 1.17
CA SER A 164 -4.61 29.89 0.46
C SER A 164 -4.70 28.39 0.14
N THR A 165 -5.92 27.86 0.06
CA THR A 165 -6.15 26.46 -0.32
C THR A 165 -5.58 26.14 -1.70
N THR A 166 -5.64 27.10 -2.63
CA THR A 166 -5.11 26.96 -3.99
C THR A 166 -3.59 26.80 -3.98
N ASP A 167 -2.88 27.62 -3.21
CA ASP A 167 -1.41 27.55 -3.13
C ASP A 167 -0.97 26.23 -2.48
N LEU A 168 -1.67 25.80 -1.42
CA LEU A 168 -1.38 24.54 -0.73
C LEU A 168 -1.68 23.31 -1.62
N GLN A 169 -2.76 23.35 -2.41
CA GLN A 169 -3.05 22.31 -3.41
C GLN A 169 -1.99 22.26 -4.50
N ALA A 170 -1.53 23.40 -4.99
CA ALA A 170 -0.44 23.47 -5.97
C ALA A 170 0.88 22.95 -5.39
N ALA A 171 1.17 23.24 -4.13
CA ALA A 171 2.34 22.70 -3.41
C ALA A 171 2.24 21.19 -3.21
N ALA A 172 1.05 20.65 -2.90
CA ALA A 172 0.83 19.21 -2.82
C ALA A 172 1.09 18.51 -4.17
N ALA A 173 0.59 19.08 -5.27
CA ALA A 173 0.89 18.59 -6.62
C ALA A 173 2.39 18.66 -6.95
N ALA A 174 3.08 19.71 -6.53
CA ALA A 174 4.53 19.84 -6.72
C ALA A 174 5.31 18.75 -5.95
N ALA A 175 4.91 18.45 -4.71
CA ALA A 175 5.50 17.36 -3.93
C ALA A 175 5.26 15.98 -4.58
N GLY A 176 4.04 15.72 -5.10
CA GLY A 176 3.73 14.50 -5.84
C GLY A 176 4.58 14.35 -7.11
N THR A 177 4.78 15.45 -7.84
CA THR A 177 5.69 15.49 -9.00
C THR A 177 7.13 15.20 -8.61
N ALA A 178 7.60 15.76 -7.49
CA ALA A 178 8.96 15.55 -7.00
C ALA A 178 9.20 14.08 -6.61
N LEU A 179 8.21 13.40 -5.99
CA LEU A 179 8.32 11.98 -5.70
C LEU A 179 8.38 11.15 -6.98
N GLY A 180 7.52 11.45 -7.96
CA GLY A 180 7.55 10.79 -9.27
C GLY A 180 8.91 10.93 -9.97
N ALA A 181 9.58 12.08 -9.85
CA ALA A 181 10.94 12.27 -10.35
C ALA A 181 11.97 11.36 -9.67
N GLN A 182 11.83 11.10 -8.36
CA GLN A 182 12.70 10.12 -7.68
C GLN A 182 12.41 8.68 -8.13
N ILE A 183 11.15 8.32 -8.41
CA ILE A 183 10.82 7.00 -8.95
C ILE A 183 11.45 6.80 -10.34
N ILE A 184 11.38 7.80 -11.21
CA ILE A 184 12.04 7.77 -12.53
C ILE A 184 13.56 7.62 -12.36
N ARG A 185 14.17 8.35 -11.43
CA ARG A 185 15.60 8.21 -11.12
C ARG A 185 15.96 6.79 -10.71
N LEU A 186 15.17 6.16 -9.84
CA LEU A 186 15.39 4.77 -9.42
C LEU A 186 15.26 3.78 -10.60
N ALA A 187 14.28 3.98 -11.47
CA ALA A 187 14.09 3.17 -12.67
C ALA A 187 15.24 3.34 -13.68
N ASP A 188 15.71 4.58 -13.88
CA ASP A 188 16.86 4.89 -14.73
C ASP A 188 18.17 4.28 -14.19
N LEU A 189 18.26 4.05 -12.88
CA LEU A 189 19.34 3.28 -12.24
C LEU A 189 19.15 1.76 -12.36
N GLY A 190 18.09 1.31 -13.01
CA GLY A 190 17.83 -0.09 -13.33
C GLY A 190 16.99 -0.87 -12.32
N ALA A 191 16.56 -0.27 -11.21
CA ALA A 191 15.74 -0.99 -10.23
C ALA A 191 14.34 -1.33 -10.74
N LYS A 192 13.73 -2.37 -10.16
CA LYS A 192 12.30 -2.66 -10.28
C LYS A 192 11.59 -2.08 -9.07
N ILE A 193 10.62 -1.20 -9.30
CA ILE A 193 10.03 -0.39 -8.23
C ILE A 193 8.58 -0.76 -7.99
N ILE A 194 8.22 -0.90 -6.73
CA ILE A 194 6.84 -0.86 -6.25
C ILE A 194 6.65 0.46 -5.51
N VAL A 195 5.80 1.32 -6.06
CA VAL A 195 5.47 2.61 -5.46
C VAL A 195 4.01 2.60 -5.01
N SER A 196 3.74 3.05 -3.79
CA SER A 196 2.37 3.28 -3.33
C SER A 196 2.02 4.76 -3.43
N THR A 197 0.76 5.05 -3.78
CA THR A 197 0.18 6.38 -3.55
C THR A 197 0.19 6.73 -2.07
N ALA A 198 0.26 8.03 -1.76
CA ALA A 198 0.12 8.51 -0.39
C ALA A 198 -1.32 8.26 0.09
N PRO A 199 -1.54 7.81 1.33
CA PRO A 199 -2.89 7.62 1.85
C PRO A 199 -3.68 8.92 1.90
N ASP A 200 -4.99 8.82 1.70
CA ASP A 200 -5.93 9.92 1.87
C ASP A 200 -5.94 10.40 3.33
N GLN A 201 -5.27 11.52 3.59
CA GLN A 201 -5.11 12.06 4.93
C GLN A 201 -6.43 12.56 5.52
N GLY A 202 -7.43 12.85 4.70
CA GLY A 202 -8.75 13.28 5.18
C GLY A 202 -9.57 12.16 5.85
N LEU A 203 -9.11 10.91 5.74
CA LEU A 203 -9.73 9.75 6.39
C LEU A 203 -9.11 9.40 7.74
N THR A 204 -8.07 10.11 8.15
CA THR A 204 -7.35 9.84 9.40
C THR A 204 -8.15 10.27 10.62
N PRO A 205 -7.95 9.66 11.81
CA PRO A 205 -8.50 10.17 13.05
C PRO A 205 -8.05 11.62 13.33
N TYR A 206 -6.83 11.98 12.91
CA TYR A 206 -6.36 13.36 12.97
C TYR A 206 -7.28 14.30 12.19
N ALA A 207 -7.60 13.98 10.94
CA ALA A 207 -8.52 14.77 10.12
C ALA A 207 -9.92 14.86 10.73
N GLY A 208 -10.44 13.75 11.26
CA GLY A 208 -11.71 13.73 11.99
C GLY A 208 -11.70 14.68 13.19
N ALA A 209 -10.63 14.69 13.98
CA ALA A 209 -10.47 15.62 15.10
C ALA A 209 -10.40 17.09 14.64
N GLN A 210 -9.78 17.36 13.49
CA GLN A 210 -9.78 18.71 12.92
C GLN A 210 -11.19 19.13 12.44
N ASP A 211 -11.93 18.21 11.82
CA ASP A 211 -13.29 18.46 11.31
C ASP A 211 -14.31 18.74 12.42
N LEU A 212 -14.14 18.11 13.59
CA LEU A 212 -14.97 18.39 14.77
C LEU A 212 -14.78 19.83 15.28
N ASN A 213 -13.57 20.39 15.13
CA ASN A 213 -13.26 21.75 15.57
C ASN A 213 -13.63 22.80 14.51
N ASP A 214 -13.41 22.48 13.23
CA ASP A 214 -13.73 23.35 12.10
C ASP A 214 -14.25 22.51 10.92
N PRO A 215 -15.55 22.51 10.62
CA PRO A 215 -16.09 21.65 9.56
C PRO A 215 -15.47 21.92 8.17
N GLY A 216 -14.94 20.87 7.54
CA GLY A 216 -14.36 20.91 6.19
C GLY A 216 -12.84 20.71 6.14
N ARG A 217 -12.16 20.55 7.28
CA ARG A 217 -10.74 20.17 7.36
C ARG A 217 -10.45 18.79 6.80
N GLY A 218 -11.29 17.81 7.06
CA GLY A 218 -11.14 16.46 6.51
C GLY A 218 -11.23 16.50 4.98
N ALA A 219 -12.23 17.19 4.44
CA ALA A 219 -12.38 17.39 3.00
C ALA A 219 -11.17 18.12 2.38
N PHE A 220 -10.60 19.12 3.08
CA PHE A 220 -9.41 19.81 2.61
C PHE A 220 -8.17 18.91 2.60
N LEU A 221 -7.94 18.10 3.65
CA LEU A 221 -6.87 17.09 3.69
C LEU A 221 -7.02 16.05 2.57
N SER A 222 -8.23 15.57 2.29
CA SER A 222 -8.50 14.70 1.14
C SER A 222 -8.18 15.39 -0.18
N SER A 223 -8.47 16.67 -0.30
CA SER A 223 -8.16 17.44 -1.51
C SER A 223 -6.66 17.59 -1.74
N LEU A 224 -5.87 17.85 -0.69
CA LEU A 224 -4.40 17.87 -0.77
C LEU A 224 -3.85 16.49 -1.17
N SER A 225 -4.36 15.43 -0.55
CA SER A 225 -3.97 14.04 -0.87
C SER A 225 -4.26 13.69 -2.33
N PHE A 226 -5.43 14.10 -2.83
CA PHE A 226 -5.81 13.93 -4.22
C PHE A 226 -4.85 14.65 -5.18
N GLN A 227 -4.51 15.92 -4.91
CA GLN A 227 -3.60 16.69 -5.77
C GLN A 227 -2.19 16.08 -5.80
N PHE A 228 -1.68 15.65 -4.65
CA PHE A 228 -0.42 14.93 -4.57
C PHE A 228 -0.44 13.66 -5.42
N ASN A 229 -1.43 12.78 -5.21
CA ASN A 229 -1.50 11.49 -5.91
C ASN A 229 -1.76 11.66 -7.41
N ALA A 230 -2.58 12.63 -7.83
CA ALA A 230 -2.82 12.91 -9.23
C ALA A 230 -1.52 13.33 -9.95
N ALA A 231 -0.75 14.23 -9.34
CA ALA A 231 0.53 14.68 -9.90
C ALA A 231 1.59 13.57 -9.91
N LEU A 232 1.65 12.74 -8.86
CA LEU A 232 2.51 11.55 -8.84
C LEU A 232 2.17 10.60 -10.00
N ARG A 233 0.89 10.22 -10.14
CA ARG A 233 0.44 9.30 -11.19
C ARG A 233 0.75 9.84 -12.58
N LEU A 234 0.48 11.11 -12.83
CA LEU A 234 0.81 11.77 -14.10
C LEU A 234 2.32 11.74 -14.35
N LYS A 235 3.14 12.01 -13.32
CA LYS A 235 4.60 12.00 -13.49
C LYS A 235 5.15 10.61 -13.81
N LEU A 236 4.52 9.54 -13.31
CA LEU A 236 4.94 8.17 -13.62
C LEU A 236 4.73 7.77 -15.09
N GLU A 237 3.97 8.54 -15.88
CA GLU A 237 3.86 8.35 -17.33
C GLU A 237 5.17 8.62 -18.06
N ASP A 238 6.11 9.38 -17.46
CA ASP A 238 7.43 9.69 -18.03
C ASP A 238 8.45 8.54 -17.87
N VAL A 239 8.10 7.42 -17.21
CA VAL A 239 9.01 6.29 -17.02
C VAL A 239 9.30 5.62 -18.37
N LYS A 240 10.58 5.59 -18.79
CA LYS A 240 11.01 5.13 -20.12
C LYS A 240 10.59 3.70 -20.47
N GLU A 241 10.58 2.79 -19.49
CA GLU A 241 10.13 1.41 -19.65
C GLU A 241 8.68 1.19 -19.16
N GLY A 242 8.00 2.27 -18.79
CA GLY A 242 6.64 2.28 -18.24
C GLY A 242 6.42 1.25 -17.14
N GLY A 243 5.33 0.50 -17.28
CA GLY A 243 4.95 -0.57 -16.35
C GLY A 243 5.92 -1.75 -16.27
N LYS A 244 7.00 -1.80 -17.05
CA LYS A 244 8.03 -2.86 -16.92
C LYS A 244 9.08 -2.56 -15.86
N SER A 245 9.10 -1.35 -15.32
CA SER A 245 10.05 -1.00 -14.26
C SER A 245 9.37 -0.41 -13.02
N VAL A 246 8.10 0.00 -13.13
CA VAL A 246 7.34 0.54 -12.00
C VAL A 246 5.97 -0.14 -11.91
N GLY A 247 5.70 -0.76 -10.77
CA GLY A 247 4.37 -1.23 -10.35
C GLY A 247 3.73 -0.24 -9.38
N LEU A 248 2.61 0.36 -9.77
CA LEU A 248 1.85 1.28 -8.93
C LEU A 248 0.85 0.54 -8.04
N VAL A 249 0.91 0.82 -6.75
CA VAL A 249 -0.08 0.43 -5.74
C VAL A 249 -0.96 1.63 -5.43
N VAL A 250 -2.26 1.48 -5.65
CA VAL A 250 -3.24 2.56 -5.49
C VAL A 250 -3.90 2.44 -4.11
N PHE A 251 -3.11 2.71 -3.07
CA PHE A 251 -3.54 2.45 -1.69
C PHE A 251 -4.51 3.49 -1.14
N ASP A 252 -4.48 4.74 -1.63
CA ASP A 252 -5.49 5.76 -1.33
C ASP A 252 -6.91 5.28 -1.65
N GLU A 253 -7.12 4.68 -2.82
CA GLU A 253 -8.42 4.13 -3.22
C GLU A 253 -8.80 2.90 -2.37
N ARG A 254 -7.81 2.05 -2.03
CA ARG A 254 -8.05 0.94 -1.10
C ARG A 254 -8.46 1.43 0.28
N LEU A 255 -7.78 2.44 0.81
CA LEU A 255 -8.08 3.02 2.11
C LEU A 255 -9.49 3.62 2.14
N GLN A 256 -9.89 4.31 1.06
CA GLN A 256 -11.27 4.80 0.91
C GLN A 256 -12.29 3.66 0.94
N ASP A 257 -12.01 2.54 0.26
CA ASP A 257 -12.88 1.36 0.31
C ASP A 257 -12.91 0.72 1.70
N MET A 258 -11.75 0.61 2.37
CA MET A 258 -11.65 0.11 3.74
C MET A 258 -12.46 0.95 4.72
N VAL A 259 -12.48 2.27 4.58
CA VAL A 259 -13.30 3.16 5.42
C VAL A 259 -14.79 3.00 5.11
N ARG A 260 -15.18 2.96 3.83
CA ARG A 260 -16.59 2.84 3.42
C ARG A 260 -17.19 1.49 3.80
N ASN A 261 -16.40 0.42 3.70
CA ASN A 261 -16.84 -0.97 3.83
C ASN A 261 -16.13 -1.71 4.98
N TYR A 262 -15.80 -0.98 6.06
CA TYR A 262 -14.91 -1.46 7.13
C TYR A 262 -15.29 -2.81 7.77
N PRO A 263 -16.58 -3.19 7.97
CA PRO A 263 -16.89 -4.51 8.51
C PRO A 263 -16.50 -5.65 7.56
N GLY A 264 -16.50 -5.40 6.24
CA GLY A 264 -16.02 -6.34 5.23
C GLY A 264 -14.52 -6.63 5.29
N TYR A 265 -13.77 -5.75 5.96
CA TYR A 265 -12.34 -5.91 6.25
C TYR A 265 -12.08 -6.46 7.65
N GLY A 266 -13.11 -6.87 8.39
CA GLY A 266 -12.99 -7.32 9.78
C GLY A 266 -12.71 -6.19 10.78
N LEU A 267 -12.85 -4.93 10.34
CA LEU A 267 -12.65 -3.77 11.19
C LEU A 267 -13.93 -3.50 11.99
N VAL A 268 -13.74 -2.98 13.21
CA VAL A 268 -14.80 -2.51 14.10
C VAL A 268 -14.63 -1.03 14.45
N ASN A 269 -13.45 -0.46 14.23
CA ASN A 269 -13.19 0.97 14.39
C ASN A 269 -12.28 1.51 13.26
N ILE A 270 -12.69 2.65 12.72
CA ILE A 270 -11.98 3.40 11.66
C ILE A 270 -11.79 4.88 12.02
N THR A 271 -12.29 5.32 13.16
CA THR A 271 -12.34 6.73 13.58
C THR A 271 -11.27 7.08 14.61
N ASP A 272 -10.71 6.09 15.29
CA ASP A 272 -9.80 6.26 16.43
C ASP A 272 -8.54 5.41 16.28
N GLY A 273 -7.46 5.87 16.90
CA GLY A 273 -6.22 5.08 17.06
C GLY A 273 -6.37 4.04 18.17
N SER A 274 -5.89 2.82 17.93
CA SER A 274 -5.96 1.68 18.86
C SER A 274 -4.96 1.73 20.03
N CYS A 275 -3.84 2.44 19.87
CA CYS A 275 -2.79 2.57 20.88
C CYS A 275 -3.16 3.53 22.01
N LEU A 276 -2.72 3.22 23.24
CA LEU A 276 -2.81 4.11 24.38
C LEU A 276 -1.91 5.35 24.18
N ALA A 277 -2.34 6.51 24.69
CA ALA A 277 -1.53 7.72 24.66
C ALA A 277 -0.22 7.59 25.49
N SER A 278 -0.20 6.70 26.48
CA SER A 278 0.99 6.38 27.29
C SER A 278 2.00 5.48 26.57
N ALA A 279 1.63 4.92 25.41
CA ALA A 279 2.48 4.09 24.57
C ALA A 279 2.45 4.60 23.12
N PRO A 280 3.00 5.81 22.86
CA PRO A 280 3.04 6.38 21.52
C PRO A 280 3.89 5.53 20.58
N LEU A 281 3.66 5.63 19.28
CA LEU A 281 4.49 4.95 18.30
C LEU A 281 5.95 5.44 18.37
N PRO A 282 6.95 4.55 18.20
CA PRO A 282 6.83 3.14 17.85
C PRO A 282 6.73 2.17 19.06
N THR A 283 6.48 2.66 20.27
CA THR A 283 6.46 1.83 21.51
C THR A 283 5.16 1.07 21.73
N CYS A 284 4.10 1.36 20.96
CA CYS A 284 2.84 0.66 21.07
C CYS A 284 2.97 -0.82 20.74
N THR A 285 2.41 -1.66 21.59
CA THR A 285 2.33 -3.11 21.41
C THR A 285 0.89 -3.61 21.57
N VAL A 286 0.68 -4.89 21.27
CA VAL A 286 -0.58 -5.60 21.56
C VAL A 286 -1.00 -5.55 23.04
N SER A 287 -0.06 -5.26 23.96
CA SER A 287 -0.33 -5.11 25.40
C SER A 287 -0.64 -3.68 25.83
N THR A 288 -0.47 -2.70 24.94
CA THR A 288 -0.71 -1.27 25.22
C THR A 288 -1.83 -0.70 24.33
N LEU A 289 -2.81 -1.53 24.00
CA LEU A 289 -4.00 -1.14 23.27
C LEU A 289 -5.07 -0.61 24.23
N LYS A 290 -5.86 0.36 23.74
CA LYS A 290 -6.99 0.92 24.50
C LYS A 290 -7.97 -0.17 24.92
N LYS A 291 -8.49 -0.02 26.13
CA LYS A 291 -9.50 -0.90 26.72
C LYS A 291 -10.76 -0.12 27.04
N VAL A 292 -11.88 -0.81 27.21
CA VAL A 292 -13.11 -0.17 27.69
C VAL A 292 -12.85 0.44 29.08
N PRO A 293 -13.22 1.71 29.35
CA PRO A 293 -14.08 2.57 28.52
C PRO A 293 -13.35 3.48 27.51
N GLU A 294 -12.02 3.58 27.53
CA GLU A 294 -11.26 4.48 26.63
C GLU A 294 -11.44 4.15 25.15
N SER A 295 -11.55 2.86 24.80
CA SER A 295 -11.80 2.41 23.43
C SER A 295 -13.28 2.45 23.01
N GLY A 296 -14.17 2.95 23.88
CA GLY A 296 -15.61 2.98 23.63
C GLY A 296 -16.30 1.65 23.93
N ALA A 297 -16.96 1.06 22.94
CA ALA A 297 -17.87 -0.08 23.12
C ALA A 297 -17.20 -1.47 23.17
N ALA A 298 -15.94 -1.57 22.71
CA ALA A 298 -15.18 -2.81 22.71
C ALA A 298 -13.69 -2.52 22.88
N ASP A 299 -12.94 -3.49 23.40
CA ASP A 299 -11.48 -3.40 23.50
C ASP A 299 -10.84 -3.20 22.12
N ALA A 300 -9.79 -2.40 22.06
CA ALA A 300 -8.99 -2.28 20.85
C ALA A 300 -8.20 -3.57 20.59
N THR A 301 -8.08 -3.91 19.31
CA THR A 301 -7.31 -5.06 18.84
C THR A 301 -6.45 -4.66 17.65
N ALA A 302 -5.34 -5.36 17.45
CA ALA A 302 -4.38 -5.08 16.38
C ALA A 302 -4.99 -5.13 14.97
N TYR A 303 -5.93 -6.06 14.72
CA TYR A 303 -6.53 -6.25 13.39
C TYR A 303 -7.98 -5.78 13.27
N GLY A 304 -8.63 -5.42 14.38
CA GLY A 304 -9.99 -4.85 14.35
C GLY A 304 -10.03 -3.34 14.16
N TRP A 305 -8.88 -2.66 14.17
CA TRP A 305 -8.78 -1.21 14.13
C TRP A 305 -7.93 -0.78 12.94
N LEU A 306 -8.44 0.19 12.16
CA LEU A 306 -7.75 0.66 10.95
C LEU A 306 -6.47 1.43 11.29
N TRP A 307 -6.49 2.14 12.41
CA TRP A 307 -5.44 3.08 12.82
C TRP A 307 -4.76 2.63 14.12
N ALA A 308 -3.44 2.76 14.15
CA ALA A 308 -2.64 2.55 15.36
C ALA A 308 -2.70 3.81 16.24
N ASP A 309 -2.53 4.97 15.64
CA ASP A 309 -2.64 6.28 16.27
C ASP A 309 -3.37 7.25 15.31
N PRO A 310 -3.43 8.57 15.57
CA PRO A 310 -4.17 9.48 14.71
C PRO A 310 -3.71 9.61 13.25
N LEU A 311 -2.51 9.13 12.88
CA LEU A 311 -1.94 9.30 11.54
C LEU A 311 -1.39 8.01 10.93
N HIS A 312 -1.11 6.99 11.75
CA HIS A 312 -0.43 5.78 11.32
C HIS A 312 -1.35 4.56 11.26
N PHE A 313 -1.10 3.72 10.26
CA PHE A 313 -1.88 2.51 10.03
C PHE A 313 -1.75 1.50 11.18
N GLY A 314 -2.87 0.88 11.51
CA GLY A 314 -2.89 -0.38 12.25
C GLY A 314 -2.43 -1.56 11.37
N PRO A 315 -2.14 -2.72 11.99
CA PRO A 315 -1.76 -3.94 11.27
C PRO A 315 -2.74 -4.36 10.15
N ALA A 316 -4.04 -4.08 10.28
CA ALA A 316 -5.02 -4.39 9.24
C ALA A 316 -4.78 -3.62 7.93
N ALA A 317 -4.54 -2.31 8.00
CA ALA A 317 -4.21 -1.49 6.83
C ALA A 317 -2.85 -1.88 6.24
N GLN A 318 -1.84 -2.11 7.09
CA GLN A 318 -0.52 -2.58 6.66
C GLN A 318 -0.59 -3.92 5.90
N ALA A 319 -1.45 -4.84 6.35
CA ALA A 319 -1.67 -6.11 5.67
C ALA A 319 -2.33 -5.94 4.29
N GLN A 320 -3.32 -5.05 4.16
CA GLN A 320 -3.96 -4.77 2.85
C GLN A 320 -2.97 -4.11 1.88
N LEU A 321 -2.20 -3.11 2.34
CA LEU A 321 -1.15 -2.47 1.54
C LEU A 321 -0.10 -3.49 1.11
N GLY A 322 0.38 -4.31 2.05
CA GLY A 322 1.37 -5.36 1.82
C GLY A 322 0.90 -6.40 0.81
N ALA A 323 -0.35 -6.85 0.91
CA ALA A 323 -0.93 -7.82 -0.03
C ALA A 323 -1.05 -7.23 -1.45
N MET A 324 -1.49 -5.98 -1.58
CA MET A 324 -1.55 -5.29 -2.87
C MET A 324 -0.15 -5.12 -3.47
N ALA A 325 0.82 -4.68 -2.67
CA ALA A 325 2.19 -4.49 -3.10
C ALA A 325 2.89 -5.80 -3.50
N ALA A 326 2.72 -6.87 -2.71
CA ALA A 326 3.24 -8.19 -3.04
C ALA A 326 2.63 -8.74 -4.34
N SER A 327 1.31 -8.61 -4.50
CA SER A 327 0.62 -9.00 -5.74
C SER A 327 1.13 -8.21 -6.94
N ARG A 328 1.36 -6.90 -6.79
CA ARG A 328 1.99 -6.10 -7.84
C ARG A 328 3.41 -6.56 -8.13
N ALA A 329 4.23 -6.82 -7.11
CA ALA A 329 5.62 -7.26 -7.30
C ALA A 329 5.75 -8.59 -8.06
N VAL A 330 4.79 -9.51 -7.89
CA VAL A 330 4.77 -10.81 -8.59
C VAL A 330 4.21 -10.70 -10.01
N ASN A 331 3.16 -9.90 -10.22
CA ASN A 331 2.41 -9.89 -11.47
C ASN A 331 2.81 -8.77 -12.44
N ASN A 332 3.61 -7.80 -11.99
CA ASN A 332 4.11 -6.75 -12.85
C ASN A 332 5.13 -7.34 -13.84
N PRO A 333 5.10 -6.97 -15.13
CA PRO A 333 5.99 -7.54 -16.15
C PRO A 333 7.38 -6.90 -16.06
N PHE A 334 8.06 -7.12 -14.93
CA PHE A 334 9.41 -6.63 -14.66
C PHE A 334 10.45 -7.22 -15.61
#